data_AF-A0A8I0FSI0-F1
#
_entry.id   AF-A0A8I0FSI0-F1
#
_cell.length_a   1.000
_cell.length_b   1.000
_cell.length_c   1.000
_cell.angle_alpha   90.00
_cell.angle_beta   90.00
_cell.angle_gamma   90.00
#
_symmetry.space_group_name_H-M   'P 1'
#
loop_
_entity.id
_entity.type
_entity.pdbx_description
1 polymer ?
#
loop_
_entity_poly.entity_id
_entity_poly.type
_entity_poly.pdbx_seq_one_letter_code
_entity_poly.pdbx_strand_id
1 'polypeptide(L)'
;MTSDLVRGSQALGELDFARLCREHGLPAPTRQSWRRTGRGSAFLDVEWPEFGVAVEIDGVHHLEAPVMVADALRQNHVVLERSTVLRIPNLGLRVAPAEFMQQVRRALVRGGWKPDEDVMRSGRGSGRSA
;
A
#
# COMPACT_ATOMS: atom_id res chain seq x y z
N MET A 1 23.24 -5.75 -22.81
CA MET A 1 23.19 -4.64 -21.84
C MET A 1 21.91 -4.82 -21.03
N THR A 2 21.98 -5.60 -19.96
CA THR A 2 20.85 -6.16 -19.21
C THR A 2 21.03 -5.79 -17.74
N SER A 3 20.92 -4.49 -17.41
CA SER A 3 21.13 -4.01 -16.03
C SER A 3 20.28 -2.81 -15.63
N ASP A 4 19.11 -2.60 -16.23
CA ASP A 4 18.17 -1.56 -15.78
C ASP A 4 16.88 -2.09 -15.14
N LEU A 5 16.59 -3.39 -15.21
CA LEU A 5 15.32 -3.93 -14.69
C LEU A 5 15.33 -4.23 -13.18
N VAL A 6 16.51 -4.37 -12.57
CA VAL A 6 16.63 -4.44 -11.09
C VAL A 6 16.46 -3.05 -10.45
N ARG A 7 16.38 -1.98 -11.25
CA ARG A 7 16.22 -0.60 -10.75
C ARG A 7 14.76 -0.20 -10.53
N GLY A 8 13.80 -0.98 -11.03
CA GLY A 8 12.37 -0.80 -10.71
C GLY A 8 12.07 -0.95 -9.21
N SER A 9 12.83 -1.81 -8.51
CA SER A 9 12.77 -1.94 -7.05
C SER A 9 13.64 -0.92 -6.30
N GLN A 10 14.55 -0.21 -6.98
CA GLN A 10 15.29 0.91 -6.39
C GLN A 10 14.42 2.18 -6.26
N ALA A 11 13.29 2.27 -6.96
CA ALA A 11 12.34 3.39 -6.84
C ALA A 11 11.50 3.37 -5.54
N LEU A 12 11.51 2.25 -4.79
CA LEU A 12 11.10 2.18 -3.38
C LEU A 12 12.09 2.89 -2.44
N GLY A 13 13.28 3.29 -2.93
CA GLY A 13 14.29 4.02 -2.17
C GLY A 13 13.97 5.50 -1.91
N GLU A 14 13.09 6.13 -2.72
CA GLU A 14 12.78 7.57 -2.57
C GLU A 14 11.37 7.89 -2.07
N LEU A 15 10.42 6.95 -2.18
CA LEU A 15 9.12 7.06 -1.52
C LEU A 15 9.08 6.08 -0.36
N ASP A 16 9.44 6.58 0.81
CA ASP A 16 9.25 5.82 2.04
C ASP A 16 7.74 5.76 2.37
N PHE A 17 7.09 4.70 1.90
CA PHE A 17 5.66 4.48 2.18
C PHE A 17 5.37 4.36 3.69
N ALA A 18 6.32 3.87 4.48
CA ALA A 18 6.17 3.85 5.94
C ALA A 18 6.23 5.27 6.54
N ARG A 19 7.03 6.17 5.96
CA ARG A 19 6.98 7.60 6.27
C ARG A 19 5.62 8.21 5.92
N LEU A 20 5.06 7.92 4.74
CA LEU A 20 3.70 8.38 4.39
C LEU A 20 2.66 7.86 5.38
N CYS A 21 2.75 6.60 5.80
CA CYS A 21 1.87 6.05 6.83
C CYS A 21 1.96 6.87 8.13
N ARG A 22 3.18 7.18 8.59
CA ARG A 22 3.40 7.99 9.79
C ARG A 22 2.84 9.41 9.64
N GLU A 23 3.10 10.08 8.52
CA GLU A 23 2.62 11.44 8.24
C GLU A 23 1.08 11.53 8.21
N HIS A 24 0.41 10.44 7.82
CA HIS A 24 -1.05 10.32 7.80
C HIS A 24 -1.65 9.65 9.05
N GLY A 25 -0.84 9.39 10.08
CA GLY A 25 -1.28 8.78 11.35
C GLY A 25 -1.82 7.36 11.19
N LEU A 26 -1.29 6.60 10.23
CA LEU A 26 -1.62 5.19 10.00
C LEU A 26 -0.66 4.28 10.78
N PRO A 27 -1.08 3.06 11.14
CA PRO A 27 -0.21 2.05 11.75
C PRO A 27 0.97 1.75 10.84
N ALA A 28 2.12 1.44 11.44
CA ALA A 28 3.32 1.07 10.70
C ALA A 28 3.06 -0.21 9.86
N PRO A 29 3.35 -0.21 8.56
CA PRO A 29 3.21 -1.41 7.74
C PRO A 29 4.40 -2.35 7.88
N THR A 30 4.16 -3.63 7.61
CA THR A 30 5.22 -4.53 7.14
C THR A 30 5.48 -4.22 5.67
N ARG A 31 6.73 -4.08 5.25
CA ARG A 31 7.11 -3.83 3.86
C ARG A 31 7.87 -5.01 3.27
N GLN A 32 7.74 -5.20 1.96
CA GLN A 32 8.52 -6.15 1.17
C GLN A 32 8.48 -7.57 1.75
N SER A 33 7.27 -8.09 1.96
CA SER A 33 7.05 -9.38 2.63
C SER A 33 6.66 -10.49 1.67
N TRP A 34 7.04 -11.72 2.02
CA TRP A 34 6.57 -12.92 1.35
C TRP A 34 5.42 -13.55 2.14
N ARG A 35 4.30 -13.77 1.47
CA ARG A 35 3.14 -14.49 2.01
C ARG A 35 3.03 -15.87 1.41
N ARG A 36 2.93 -16.87 2.28
CA ARG A 36 2.51 -18.21 1.86
C ARG A 36 1.05 -18.16 1.44
N THR A 37 0.80 -18.77 0.30
CA THR A 37 -0.50 -18.85 -0.35
C THR A 37 -0.85 -20.32 -0.61
N GLY A 38 -2.12 -20.66 -0.75
CA GLY A 38 -2.57 -21.99 -1.16
C GLY A 38 -2.02 -22.49 -2.51
N ARG A 39 -1.40 -21.62 -3.31
CA ARG A 39 -0.74 -21.96 -4.59
C ARG A 39 0.77 -21.69 -4.61
N GLY A 40 1.39 -21.33 -3.49
CA GLY A 40 2.82 -21.03 -3.44
C GLY A 40 3.14 -19.87 -2.51
N SER A 41 3.88 -18.86 -2.98
CA SER A 41 4.11 -17.63 -2.22
C SER A 41 3.87 -16.40 -3.09
N ALA A 42 3.32 -15.35 -2.50
CA ALA A 42 3.13 -14.04 -3.11
C ALA A 42 4.04 -13.02 -2.42
N PHE A 43 4.72 -12.19 -3.21
CA PHE A 43 5.46 -11.03 -2.68
C PHE A 43 4.51 -9.83 -2.58
N LEU A 44 4.54 -9.12 -1.45
CA LEU A 44 3.73 -7.93 -1.17
C LEU A 44 4.65 -6.74 -0.87
N ASP A 45 4.35 -5.59 -1.46
CA ASP A 45 5.14 -4.38 -1.21
C ASP A 45 4.90 -3.84 0.20
N VAL A 46 3.64 -3.88 0.65
CA VAL A 46 3.18 -3.36 1.94
C VAL A 46 2.01 -4.20 2.44
N GLU A 47 2.00 -4.55 3.71
CA GLU A 47 0.86 -5.20 4.35
C GLU A 47 0.66 -4.82 5.83
N TRP A 48 -0.58 -4.99 6.27
CA TRP A 48 -0.99 -5.04 7.68
C TRP A 48 -1.72 -6.38 7.92
N PRO A 49 -0.97 -7.41 8.35
CA PRO A 49 -1.50 -8.75 8.60
C PRO A 49 -2.73 -8.76 9.50
N GLU A 50 -2.67 -7.96 10.57
CA GLU A 50 -3.67 -7.86 11.63
C GLU A 50 -5.00 -7.26 11.15
N PHE A 51 -4.99 -6.49 10.06
CA PHE A 51 -6.18 -5.88 9.48
C PHE A 51 -6.61 -6.52 8.15
N GLY A 52 -5.86 -7.53 7.67
CA GLY A 52 -6.09 -8.12 6.36
C GLY A 52 -6.04 -7.08 5.24
N VAL A 53 -5.06 -6.17 5.27
CA VAL A 53 -4.88 -5.14 4.24
C VAL A 53 -3.50 -5.27 3.61
N ALA A 54 -3.44 -5.20 2.29
CA ALA A 54 -2.19 -5.12 1.54
C ALA A 54 -2.25 -3.98 0.51
N VAL A 55 -1.09 -3.41 0.19
CA VAL A 55 -0.92 -2.43 -0.88
C VAL A 55 0.16 -2.93 -1.83
N GLU A 56 -0.17 -2.97 -3.12
CA GLU A 56 0.80 -3.19 -4.20
C GLU A 56 1.10 -1.85 -4.89
N ILE A 57 2.37 -1.50 -5.02
CA ILE A 57 2.83 -0.22 -5.58
C ILE A 57 3.30 -0.48 -7.01
N ASP A 58 2.45 -0.12 -7.96
CA ASP A 58 2.70 -0.38 -9.36
C ASP A 58 3.60 0.69 -9.98
N GLY A 59 4.71 0.25 -10.58
CA GLY A 59 5.37 1.05 -11.62
C GLY A 59 4.52 1.12 -12.89
N VAL A 60 4.85 2.03 -13.80
CA VAL A 60 4.30 1.99 -15.16
C VAL A 60 4.98 0.83 -15.89
N HIS A 61 4.45 -0.39 -15.76
CA HIS A 61 5.06 -1.57 -16.37
C HIS A 61 4.38 -1.97 -17.69
N HIS A 62 5.24 -2.29 -18.67
CA HIS A 62 4.89 -2.75 -20.00
C HIS A 62 4.12 -4.08 -19.97
N LEU A 63 3.01 -4.12 -20.70
CA LEU A 63 2.08 -5.24 -20.76
C LEU A 63 2.57 -6.30 -21.77
N GLU A 64 3.36 -7.27 -21.30
CA GLU A 64 3.52 -8.54 -22.04
C GLU A 64 2.49 -9.57 -21.54
N ALA A 65 1.69 -10.12 -22.45
CA ALA A 65 0.49 -10.91 -22.14
C ALA A 65 0.69 -12.10 -21.17
N PRO A 66 1.79 -12.88 -21.21
CA PRO A 66 1.99 -13.99 -20.28
C PRO A 66 2.23 -13.55 -18.82
N VAL A 67 2.92 -12.42 -18.64
CA VAL A 67 3.21 -11.83 -17.33
C VAL A 67 1.91 -11.35 -16.67
N MET A 68 1.00 -10.78 -17.46
CA MET A 68 -0.32 -10.33 -17.01
C MET A 68 -1.14 -11.47 -16.39
N VAL A 69 -1.17 -12.65 -17.01
CA VAL A 69 -1.99 -13.78 -16.51
C VAL A 69 -1.43 -14.34 -15.21
N ALA A 70 -0.12 -14.54 -15.13
CA ALA A 70 0.52 -15.03 -13.90
C ALA A 70 0.35 -14.04 -12.74
N ASP A 71 0.47 -12.75 -13.02
CA ASP A 71 0.30 -11.70 -12.01
C ASP A 71 -1.17 -11.61 -11.54
N ALA A 72 -2.13 -11.66 -12.47
CA ALA A 72 -3.55 -11.70 -12.12
C ALA A 72 -3.92 -12.92 -11.27
N LEU A 73 -3.36 -14.10 -11.57
CA LEU A 73 -3.58 -15.31 -10.77
C LEU A 73 -3.01 -15.18 -9.34
N ARG A 74 -1.80 -14.60 -9.20
CA ARG A 74 -1.18 -14.32 -7.90
C ARG A 74 -2.02 -13.34 -7.10
N GLN A 75 -2.47 -12.25 -7.73
CA GLN A 75 -3.30 -11.21 -7.09
C GLN A 75 -4.63 -11.76 -6.61
N ASN A 76 -5.33 -12.53 -7.46
CA ASN A 76 -6.58 -13.18 -7.07
C ASN A 76 -6.40 -14.03 -5.82
N HIS A 77 -5.25 -14.69 -5.68
CA HIS A 77 -4.99 -15.50 -4.50
C HIS A 77 -4.89 -14.66 -3.22
N VAL A 78 -4.17 -13.54 -3.26
CA VAL A 78 -4.06 -12.63 -2.10
C VAL A 78 -5.45 -12.11 -1.69
N VAL A 79 -6.29 -11.74 -2.66
CA VAL A 79 -7.68 -11.31 -2.40
C VAL A 79 -8.52 -12.43 -1.79
N LEU A 80 -8.39 -13.66 -2.31
CA LEU A 80 -9.14 -14.83 -1.82
C LEU A 80 -8.74 -15.24 -0.39
N GLU A 81 -7.53 -14.93 0.05
CA GLU A 81 -7.08 -15.12 1.44
C GLU A 81 -7.61 -14.03 2.41
N ARG A 82 -8.70 -13.35 2.02
CA ARG A 82 -9.41 -12.33 2.79
C ARG A 82 -8.63 -11.05 3.02
N SER A 83 -7.62 -10.77 2.19
CA SER A 83 -6.95 -9.47 2.22
C SER A 83 -7.67 -8.47 1.31
N THR A 84 -7.94 -7.27 1.82
CA THR A 84 -8.25 -6.11 0.98
C THR A 84 -6.95 -5.63 0.33
N VAL A 85 -6.84 -5.74 -0.99
CA VAL A 85 -5.65 -5.31 -1.74
C VAL A 85 -5.94 -3.98 -2.45
N LEU A 86 -5.14 -2.95 -2.17
CA LEU A 86 -5.16 -1.68 -2.90
C LEU A 86 -3.98 -1.63 -3.86
N ARG A 87 -4.23 -1.28 -5.12
CA ARG A 87 -3.18 -1.03 -6.10
C ARG A 87 -2.97 0.47 -6.23
N ILE A 88 -1.73 0.92 -6.05
CA ILE A 88 -1.40 2.34 -6.09
C ILE A 88 -0.27 2.55 -7.09
N PRO A 89 -0.52 3.25 -8.21
CA PRO A 89 0.55 3.64 -9.11
C PRO A 89 1.57 4.51 -8.35
N ASN A 90 2.86 4.27 -8.57
CA ASN A 90 3.94 5.04 -7.94
C ASN A 90 3.78 6.55 -8.22
N LEU A 91 3.39 6.92 -9.45
CA LEU A 91 3.06 8.31 -9.80
C LEU A 91 1.90 8.87 -8.95
N GLY A 92 0.90 8.04 -8.63
CA GLY A 92 -0.23 8.40 -7.78
C GLY A 92 0.20 8.84 -6.38
N LEU A 93 1.20 8.17 -5.78
CA LEU A 93 1.76 8.56 -4.48
C LEU A 93 2.48 9.91 -4.51
N ARG A 94 2.91 10.39 -5.69
CA ARG A 94 3.54 11.71 -5.86
C ARG A 94 2.51 12.80 -6.14
N VAL A 95 1.51 12.50 -6.94
CA VAL A 95 0.53 13.47 -7.44
C VAL A 95 -0.64 13.66 -6.48
N ALA A 96 -1.07 12.59 -5.80
CA ALA A 96 -2.25 12.57 -4.93
C ALA A 96 -2.03 11.73 -3.67
N PRO A 97 -0.95 11.97 -2.88
CA PRO A 97 -0.63 11.16 -1.71
C PRO A 97 -1.78 11.14 -0.69
N ALA A 98 -2.40 12.29 -0.41
CA ALA A 98 -3.44 12.38 0.62
C ALA A 98 -4.68 11.54 0.27
N GLU A 99 -5.10 11.55 -0.99
CA GLU A 99 -6.22 10.77 -1.50
C GLU A 99 -5.94 9.27 -1.36
N PHE A 100 -4.77 8.81 -1.81
CA PHE A 100 -4.39 7.41 -1.70
C PHE A 100 -4.25 6.96 -0.23
N MET A 101 -3.61 7.76 0.62
CA MET A 101 -3.50 7.45 2.05
C MET A 101 -4.86 7.46 2.75
N GLN A 102 -5.84 8.24 2.28
CA GLN A 102 -7.23 8.15 2.76
C GLN A 102 -7.88 6.82 2.35
N GLN A 103 -7.59 6.30 1.15
CA GLN A 103 -8.06 4.96 0.75
C GLN A 103 -7.47 3.87 1.64
N VAL A 104 -6.16 3.95 1.93
CA VAL A 104 -5.47 3.05 2.87
C VAL A 104 -6.11 3.11 4.25
N ARG A 105 -6.34 4.32 4.79
CA ARG A 105 -7.07 4.52 6.06
C ARG A 105 -8.42 3.83 6.07
N ARG A 106 -9.23 3.99 5.01
CA ARG A 106 -10.56 3.36 4.92
C ARG A 106 -10.47 1.84 4.90
N ALA A 107 -9.49 1.28 4.19
CA ALA A 107 -9.25 -0.17 4.17
C ALA A 107 -8.88 -0.67 5.58
N LEU A 108 -7.95 0.01 6.27
CA LEU A 108 -7.54 -0.34 7.63
C LEU A 108 -8.71 -0.28 8.62
N VAL A 109 -9.53 0.78 8.57
CA VAL A 109 -10.71 0.90 9.43
C VAL A 109 -11.72 -0.23 9.17
N ARG A 110 -11.93 -0.61 7.91
CA ARG A 110 -12.77 -1.77 7.56
C ARG A 110 -12.17 -3.09 8.05
N GLY A 111 -10.84 -3.18 8.06
CA GLY A 111 -10.08 -4.29 8.63
C GLY A 111 -10.04 -4.31 10.17
N GLY A 112 -10.68 -3.35 10.84
CA GLY A 112 -10.79 -3.31 12.30
C GLY A 112 -9.80 -2.40 13.01
N TRP A 113 -8.95 -1.67 12.28
CA TRP A 113 -8.10 -0.64 12.87
C TRP A 113 -8.94 0.51 13.43
N LYS A 114 -8.69 0.88 14.68
CA LYS A 114 -9.33 2.02 15.33
C LYS A 114 -8.33 3.17 15.40
N PRO A 115 -8.56 4.28 14.68
CA PRO A 115 -7.72 5.45 14.79
C PRO A 115 -7.89 6.09 16.17
N ASP A 116 -6.80 6.51 16.81
CA ASP A 116 -6.88 7.26 18.07
C ASP A 116 -7.66 8.57 17.86
N GLU A 117 -8.71 8.77 18.65
CA GLU A 117 -9.61 9.92 18.52
C GLU A 117 -8.93 11.26 18.88
N ASP A 118 -7.86 11.23 19.67
CA ASP A 118 -7.16 12.43 20.15
C ASP A 118 -6.32 13.14 19.07
N VAL A 119 -5.84 12.41 18.06
CA VAL A 119 -5.06 13.00 16.95
C VAL A 119 -5.96 13.77 15.97
N MET A 120 -7.26 13.46 15.90
CA MET A 120 -8.21 14.19 15.03
C MET A 120 -8.77 15.47 15.64
N ARG A 121 -8.76 15.60 16.98
CA ARG A 121 -9.24 16.81 17.67
C ARG A 121 -8.19 17.91 17.72
N SER A 122 -6.89 17.58 17.80
CA SER A 122 -5.81 18.57 17.84
C SER A 122 -5.61 19.34 16.52
N GLY A 123 -6.00 18.77 15.38
CA GLY A 123 -5.93 19.43 14.06
C GLY A 123 -7.11 20.36 13.72
N ARG A 124 -8.15 20.43 14.55
CA ARG A 124 -9.37 21.22 14.32
C ARG A 124 -9.54 22.39 15.30
N GLY A 125 -8.44 22.84 15.90
CA GLY A 125 -8.39 23.93 16.89
C GLY A 125 -7.55 25.12 16.45
N SER A 126 -7.86 25.74 15.31
CA SER A 126 -7.42 27.12 15.02
C SER A 126 -8.47 27.89 14.23
N GLY A 127 -9.70 27.90 14.75
CA GLY A 127 -10.72 28.86 14.37
C GLY A 127 -10.91 29.91 15.46
N ARG A 128 -10.61 31.17 15.13
CA ARG A 128 -11.11 32.43 15.70
C ARG A 128 -10.54 32.94 17.03
N SER A 129 -9.76 34.01 16.91
CA SER A 129 -9.84 35.32 17.62
C SER A 129 -8.68 36.17 17.05
N ALA A 130 -8.81 37.39 16.56
CA ALA A 130 -9.79 38.46 16.74
C ALA A 130 -9.94 39.27 15.43
#